data_AF-A0A850SJM5-F1
#
_entry.id   AF-A0A850SJM5-F1
#
_cell.length_a   1.000
_cell.length_b   1.000
_cell.length_c   1.000
_cell.angle_alpha   90.00
_cell.angle_beta   90.00
_cell.angle_gamma   90.00
#
_symmetry.space_group_name_H-M   'P 1'
#
loop_
_entity.id
_entity.type
_entity.pdbx_description
1 polymer ?
#
loop_
_entity_poly.entity_id
_entity_poly.type
_entity_poly.pdbx_seq_one_letter_code
_entity_poly.pdbx_strand_id
1 'polypeptide(L)'
;MGRAKGGSLNGSISIVPFRCIVFDGDGMATFSVPEKAFEELSKDPERYCAVLINTKMNVHLAHELFKAKKVNSHLKVLLAAGVKESDGDLLGMVDKVIPAGTKKEHVFEIIAELYGSTESSRKRLLLEKLEFLGAQQQAFKNFSASQLEGIVTSLTNLLSRHTAKTGGIKLSTVDKKVLKSLITSKGHVSSLLLSKKLGIPLTTVQRHRKRLEKEFLEYSYNLKVAKFGLRNADILIHIKSGTMEKVAERLLELDRVVSVSRAIGTSNIDLRARIIFQDNLELSKFIEKVRAIDGVGEVMWMESIQQMGSNDLPFLRILED
;
A
#
# COMPACT_ATOMS: atom_id res chain seq x y z
N MET A 1 -1.22 79.80 11.66
CA MET A 1 -1.58 78.97 12.84
C MET A 1 -2.09 77.63 12.34
N GLY A 2 -1.56 76.52 12.89
CA GLY A 2 -2.06 75.16 12.60
C GLY A 2 -1.03 74.22 11.96
N ARG A 3 -0.03 73.77 12.73
CA ARG A 3 0.75 72.56 12.43
C ARG A 3 -0.13 71.32 12.67
N ALA A 4 -0.13 70.37 11.74
CA ALA A 4 -0.48 68.97 12.01
C ALA A 4 0.53 68.05 11.31
N LYS A 5 0.88 66.98 12.02
CA LYS A 5 2.12 66.21 11.92
C LYS A 5 2.09 65.18 10.79
N GLY A 6 3.26 64.92 10.22
CA GLY A 6 3.48 63.80 9.31
C GLY A 6 3.41 62.43 10.00
N GLY A 7 3.01 61.45 9.20
CA GLY A 7 3.23 60.03 9.44
C GLY A 7 3.53 59.39 8.09
N SER A 8 4.81 59.20 7.79
CA SER A 8 5.27 58.40 6.64
C SER A 8 5.15 56.92 7.03
N LEU A 9 4.25 56.20 6.36
CA LEU A 9 4.21 54.74 6.39
C LEU A 9 5.09 54.23 5.24
N ASN A 10 6.40 54.17 5.48
CA ASN A 10 7.30 53.31 4.73
C ASN A 10 7.06 51.85 5.16
N GLY A 11 6.05 51.22 4.58
CA GLY A 11 5.88 49.77 4.61
C GLY A 11 6.48 49.18 3.34
N SER A 12 7.70 48.66 3.42
CA SER A 12 8.30 47.83 2.38
C SER A 12 7.45 46.57 2.20
N ILE A 13 6.68 46.50 1.12
CA ILE A 13 6.00 45.28 0.68
C ILE A 13 7.10 44.32 0.22
N SER A 14 7.43 43.35 1.06
CA SER A 14 8.25 42.21 0.66
C SER A 14 7.45 41.38 -0.33
N ILE A 15 7.85 41.43 -1.60
CA ILE A 15 7.29 40.58 -2.66
C ILE A 15 7.80 39.17 -2.39
N VAL A 16 6.98 38.34 -1.76
CA VAL A 16 7.27 36.91 -1.62
C VAL A 16 7.11 36.27 -3.00
N PRO A 17 8.12 35.53 -3.52
CA PRO A 17 8.03 34.92 -4.84
C PRO A 17 6.98 33.80 -4.86
N PHE A 18 6.13 33.81 -5.88
CA PHE A 18 5.20 32.73 -6.18
C PHE A 18 5.97 31.47 -6.59
N ARG A 19 5.56 30.30 -6.08
CA ARG A 19 6.03 29.00 -6.57
C ARG A 19 4.84 28.06 -6.78
N CYS A 20 4.77 27.50 -7.98
CA CYS A 20 3.85 26.44 -8.35
C CYS A 20 4.67 25.16 -8.53
N ILE A 21 4.26 24.08 -7.87
CA ILE A 21 4.92 22.78 -7.97
C ILE A 21 3.94 21.81 -8.64
N VAL A 22 4.41 21.12 -9.67
CA VAL A 22 3.66 20.15 -10.46
C VAL A 22 4.37 18.80 -10.40
N PHE A 23 3.59 17.73 -10.20
CA PHE A 23 4.09 16.36 -10.14
C PHE A 23 3.67 15.60 -11.39
N ASP A 24 4.62 15.04 -12.13
CA ASP A 24 4.36 13.91 -13.02
C ASP A 24 4.85 12.63 -12.37
N GLY A 25 4.32 11.46 -12.72
CA GLY A 25 4.69 10.19 -12.08
C GLY A 25 6.20 9.86 -12.05
N ASP A 26 7.01 10.61 -12.79
CA ASP A 26 8.45 10.45 -12.96
C ASP A 26 9.29 11.53 -12.25
N GLY A 27 8.69 12.59 -11.70
CA GLY A 27 9.44 13.68 -11.05
C GLY A 27 8.64 14.92 -10.63
N MET A 28 9.37 15.95 -10.20
CA MET A 28 8.84 17.23 -9.73
C MET A 28 9.29 18.36 -10.63
N ALA A 29 8.36 19.16 -11.14
CA ALA A 29 8.63 20.39 -11.90
C ALA A 29 8.22 21.62 -11.07
N THR A 30 9.08 22.63 -11.03
CA THR A 30 8.80 23.89 -10.32
C THR A 30 8.67 25.03 -11.31
N PHE A 31 7.64 25.84 -11.12
CA PHE A 31 7.33 27.00 -11.96
C PHE A 31 7.27 28.25 -11.08
N SER A 32 7.95 29.29 -11.52
CA SER A 32 7.95 30.61 -10.86
C SER A 32 6.73 31.47 -11.24
N VAL A 33 5.97 31.06 -12.26
CA VAL A 33 4.82 31.79 -12.80
C VAL A 33 3.65 30.82 -12.94
N PRO A 34 2.51 31.04 -12.24
CA PRO A 34 1.35 30.13 -12.25
C PRO A 34 0.83 29.84 -13.65
N GLU A 35 0.75 30.86 -14.52
CA GLU A 35 0.23 30.75 -15.88
C GLU A 35 1.03 29.74 -16.72
N LYS A 36 2.36 29.70 -16.56
CA LYS A 36 3.23 28.72 -17.23
C LYS A 36 3.00 27.30 -16.73
N ALA A 37 2.78 27.15 -15.43
CA ALA A 37 2.45 25.84 -14.85
C ALA A 37 1.13 25.33 -15.41
N PHE A 38 0.10 26.19 -15.47
CA PHE A 38 -1.20 25.85 -16.04
C PHE A 38 -1.14 25.57 -17.55
N GLU A 39 -0.31 26.29 -18.29
CA GLU A 39 -0.10 26.04 -19.72
C GLU A 39 0.52 24.65 -19.95
N GLU A 40 1.54 24.27 -19.18
CA GLU A 40 2.11 22.91 -19.26
C GLU A 40 1.13 21.82 -18.82
N LEU A 41 0.40 22.03 -17.72
CA LEU A 41 -0.65 21.12 -17.27
C LEU A 41 -1.74 20.89 -18.32
N SER A 42 -2.05 21.92 -19.10
CA SER A 42 -3.07 21.85 -20.15
C SER A 42 -2.61 21.02 -21.36
N LYS A 43 -1.30 20.87 -21.57
CA LYS A 43 -0.74 20.11 -22.70
C LYS A 43 -0.86 18.60 -22.51
N ASP A 44 -0.70 18.12 -21.27
CA ASP A 44 -0.75 16.69 -20.95
C ASP A 44 -1.36 16.43 -19.56
N PRO A 45 -2.69 16.53 -19.42
CA PRO A 45 -3.33 16.53 -18.12
C PRO A 45 -3.38 15.17 -17.42
N GLU A 46 -3.18 14.06 -18.15
CA GLU A 46 -3.12 12.71 -17.55
C GLU A 46 -1.77 12.42 -16.90
N ARG A 47 -0.74 13.16 -17.31
CA ARG A 47 0.62 13.04 -16.78
C ARG A 47 0.76 13.60 -15.37
N TYR A 48 -0.08 14.57 -14.98
CA TYR A 48 0.14 15.36 -13.76
C TYR A 48 -0.87 15.07 -12.63
N CYS A 49 -0.37 14.92 -11.40
CA CYS A 49 -1.17 14.35 -10.30
C CYS A 49 -1.53 15.32 -9.16
N ALA A 50 -0.81 16.45 -9.00
CA ALA A 50 -1.12 17.48 -8.01
C ALA A 50 -0.50 18.84 -8.37
N VAL A 51 -1.13 19.93 -7.91
CA VAL A 51 -0.64 21.31 -8.04
C VAL A 51 -0.72 21.98 -6.67
N LEU A 52 0.41 22.46 -6.16
CA LEU A 52 0.51 23.22 -4.91
C LEU A 52 0.84 24.67 -5.23
N ILE A 53 -0.04 25.59 -4.82
CA ILE A 53 0.13 27.04 -5.03
C ILE A 53 0.32 27.69 -3.66
N ASN A 54 1.54 28.14 -3.36
CA ASN A 54 1.80 28.95 -2.18
C ASN A 54 1.66 30.42 -2.55
N THR A 55 0.59 31.09 -2.10
CA THR A 55 0.51 32.54 -1.86
C THR A 55 -0.87 32.94 -1.33
N LYS A 56 -1.00 34.20 -0.88
CA LYS A 56 -2.27 34.95 -0.73
C LYS A 56 -2.98 35.10 -2.08
N MET A 57 -3.37 34.00 -2.69
CA MET A 57 -4.17 34.01 -3.90
C MET A 57 -5.55 34.56 -3.54
N ASN A 58 -6.00 35.61 -4.23
CA ASN A 58 -7.38 36.07 -4.09
C ASN A 58 -8.29 34.91 -4.52
N VAL A 59 -9.17 34.46 -3.61
CA VAL A 59 -10.13 33.37 -3.86
C VAL A 59 -10.90 33.59 -5.16
N HIS A 60 -11.14 34.84 -5.54
CA HIS A 60 -11.79 35.20 -6.79
C HIS A 60 -10.95 34.83 -8.04
N LEU A 61 -9.63 35.04 -8.00
CA LEU A 61 -8.73 34.69 -9.10
C LEU A 61 -8.59 33.16 -9.26
N ALA A 62 -8.58 32.43 -8.14
CA ALA A 62 -8.64 30.97 -8.18
C ALA A 62 -9.94 30.52 -8.86
N HIS A 63 -11.06 31.11 -8.46
CA HIS A 63 -12.36 30.76 -8.98
C HIS A 63 -12.53 31.12 -10.49
N GLU A 64 -11.94 32.21 -10.95
CA GLU A 64 -11.87 32.60 -12.37
C GLU A 64 -11.01 31.62 -13.18
N LEU A 65 -9.85 31.20 -12.66
CA LEU A 65 -8.97 30.21 -13.29
C LEU A 65 -9.64 28.83 -13.41
N PHE A 66 -10.47 28.43 -12.44
CA PHE A 66 -11.26 27.20 -12.52
C PHE A 66 -12.46 27.30 -13.47
N LYS A 67 -13.05 28.50 -13.62
CA LYS A 67 -14.15 28.74 -14.56
C LYS A 67 -13.67 28.83 -16.00
N ALA A 68 -12.48 29.35 -16.24
CA ALA A 68 -11.80 29.22 -17.52
C ALA A 68 -11.57 27.72 -17.77
N LYS A 69 -12.34 27.11 -18.67
CA LYS A 69 -12.38 25.66 -19.03
C LYS A 69 -11.04 25.07 -19.54
N LYS A 70 -9.90 25.44 -18.97
CA LYS A 70 -8.55 24.98 -19.33
C LYS A 70 -7.99 23.93 -18.37
N VAL A 71 -8.67 23.64 -17.26
CA VAL A 71 -8.22 22.63 -16.28
C VAL A 71 -9.10 21.38 -16.38
N ASN A 72 -8.47 20.23 -16.60
CA ASN A 72 -9.12 18.92 -16.74
C ASN A 72 -9.87 18.52 -15.44
N SER A 73 -11.07 17.93 -15.58
CA SER A 73 -11.88 17.42 -14.46
C SER A 73 -11.22 16.28 -13.66
N HIS A 74 -10.19 15.64 -14.22
CA HIS A 74 -9.43 14.57 -13.56
C HIS A 74 -8.28 15.08 -12.68
N LEU A 75 -7.93 16.38 -12.78
CA LEU A 75 -6.84 16.95 -11.99
C LEU A 75 -7.28 17.15 -10.54
N LYS A 76 -6.66 16.42 -9.61
CA LYS A 76 -6.87 16.60 -8.15
C LYS A 76 -5.97 17.74 -7.67
N VAL A 77 -6.46 18.98 -7.76
CA VAL A 77 -5.72 20.18 -7.34
C VAL A 77 -5.80 20.33 -5.81
N LEU A 78 -4.65 20.47 -5.15
CA LEU A 78 -4.58 20.80 -3.71
C LEU A 78 -4.23 22.28 -3.55
N LEU A 79 -5.23 23.14 -3.43
CA LEU A 79 -5.03 24.56 -3.14
C LEU A 79 -4.71 24.76 -1.66
N ALA A 80 -3.43 24.91 -1.33
CA ALA A 80 -3.00 25.34 -0.02
C ALA A 80 -2.94 26.87 0.04
N ALA A 81 -4.10 27.52 0.18
CA ALA A 81 -4.15 28.97 0.41
C ALA A 81 -3.56 29.28 1.79
N GLY A 82 -2.74 30.33 1.90
CA GLY A 82 -2.06 30.72 3.14
C GLY A 82 -2.99 30.84 4.35
N VAL A 83 -3.12 29.76 5.10
CA VAL A 83 -3.86 29.68 6.35
C VAL A 83 -3.02 30.42 7.40
N LYS A 84 -3.58 31.45 8.05
CA LYS A 84 -2.98 32.01 9.25
C LYS A 84 -2.92 30.92 10.32
N GLU A 85 -1.85 30.86 11.11
CA GLU A 85 -1.55 29.82 12.12
C GLU A 85 -2.71 29.45 13.08
N SER A 86 -3.82 30.20 13.11
CA SER A 86 -4.96 30.00 13.99
C SER A 86 -6.11 29.11 13.45
N ASP A 87 -6.20 28.82 12.15
CA ASP A 87 -7.41 28.16 11.60
C ASP A 87 -7.14 26.80 10.92
N GLY A 88 -7.34 25.69 11.65
CA GLY A 88 -7.93 24.46 11.11
C GLY A 88 -7.11 23.58 10.13
N ASP A 89 -6.69 22.41 10.64
CA ASP A 89 -6.46 21.11 10.00
C ASP A 89 -6.23 21.03 8.47
N LEU A 90 -5.02 21.41 8.02
CA LEU A 90 -4.52 21.16 6.66
C LEU A 90 -4.47 19.66 6.29
N LEU A 91 -4.27 18.76 7.26
CA LEU A 91 -4.17 17.32 7.03
C LEU A 91 -5.51 16.70 6.61
N GLY A 92 -6.62 17.17 7.19
CA GLY A 92 -7.97 16.74 6.82
C GLY A 92 -8.36 17.04 5.36
N MET A 93 -7.70 18.01 4.71
CA MET A 93 -7.86 18.30 3.28
C MET A 93 -6.90 17.48 2.40
N VAL A 94 -5.69 17.18 2.90
CA VAL A 94 -4.66 16.40 2.22
C VAL A 94 -5.07 14.94 2.02
N ASP A 95 -5.67 14.30 3.01
CA ASP A 95 -6.11 12.90 2.91
C ASP A 95 -7.23 12.67 1.87
N LYS A 96 -7.95 13.72 1.44
CA LYS A 96 -9.04 13.62 0.46
C LYS A 96 -8.58 13.73 -0.99
N VAL A 97 -7.34 14.18 -1.24
CA VAL A 97 -6.90 14.65 -2.56
C VAL A 97 -5.69 13.87 -3.10
N ILE A 98 -4.93 13.17 -2.25
CA ILE A 98 -3.76 12.40 -2.69
C ILE A 98 -4.19 11.18 -3.56
N PRO A 99 -3.66 11.03 -4.78
CA PRO A 99 -3.87 9.84 -5.60
C PRO A 99 -3.29 8.57 -4.96
N ALA A 100 -3.89 7.42 -5.25
CA ALA A 100 -3.31 6.13 -4.90
C ALA A 100 -1.95 5.97 -5.61
N GLY A 101 -0.86 5.84 -4.85
CA GLY A 101 0.50 5.66 -5.38
C GLY A 101 1.49 6.75 -4.97
N THR A 102 1.03 7.94 -4.57
CA THR A 102 1.92 8.97 -4.03
C THR A 102 2.40 8.56 -2.65
N LYS A 103 3.71 8.34 -2.49
CA LYS A 103 4.29 8.02 -1.18
C LYS A 103 4.08 9.21 -0.25
N LYS A 104 3.43 8.97 0.90
CA LYS A 104 3.14 10.00 1.92
C LYS A 104 4.39 10.75 2.36
N GLU A 105 5.55 10.11 2.32
CA GLU A 105 6.87 10.69 2.60
C GLU A 105 7.19 11.92 1.75
N HIS A 106 6.86 11.91 0.45
CA HIS A 106 7.11 13.04 -0.44
C HIS A 106 6.23 14.24 -0.07
N VAL A 107 4.98 13.99 0.36
CA VAL A 107 4.04 15.04 0.80
C VAL A 107 4.59 15.79 2.02
N PHE A 108 5.22 15.08 2.97
CA PHE A 108 5.83 15.70 4.13
C PHE A 108 7.07 16.53 3.79
N GLU A 109 7.91 16.08 2.85
CA GLU A 109 9.07 16.87 2.38
C GLU A 109 8.62 18.17 1.73
N ILE A 110 7.55 18.12 0.94
CA ILE A 110 6.97 19.30 0.28
C ILE A 110 6.35 20.27 1.29
N ILE A 111 5.60 19.76 2.29
CA ILE A 111 5.04 20.61 3.36
C ILE A 111 6.18 21.25 4.17
N ALA A 112 7.26 20.51 4.45
CA ALA A 112 8.43 21.05 5.13
C ALA A 112 9.13 22.13 4.29
N GLU A 113 9.22 21.97 2.97
CA GLU A 113 9.83 22.96 2.07
C GLU A 113 8.93 24.22 1.90
N LEU A 114 7.61 24.04 1.88
CA LEU A 114 6.64 25.14 1.69
C LEU A 114 6.36 25.95 2.96
N TYR A 115 6.41 25.33 4.15
CA TYR A 115 6.04 25.94 5.43
C TYR A 115 7.20 26.07 6.43
N GLY A 116 8.38 25.52 6.11
CA GLY A 116 9.53 25.44 7.01
C GLY A 116 10.37 26.72 7.13
N SER A 117 9.76 27.90 7.24
CA SER A 117 10.52 29.13 7.51
C SER A 117 10.86 29.33 8.99
N THR A 118 10.17 28.65 9.92
CA THR A 118 10.39 28.77 11.37
C THR A 118 10.76 27.43 12.02
N GLU A 119 11.64 27.49 13.03
CA GLU A 119 12.11 26.31 13.77
C GLU A 119 10.96 25.56 14.47
N SER A 120 9.97 26.30 14.98
CA SER A 120 8.79 25.76 15.64
C SER A 120 7.91 24.93 14.70
N SER A 121 7.64 25.41 13.48
CA SER A 121 6.84 24.68 12.49
C SER A 121 7.56 23.43 12.00
N ARG A 122 8.88 23.52 11.77
CA ARG A 122 9.71 22.38 11.38
C ARG A 122 9.74 21.30 12.47
N LYS A 123 9.88 21.71 13.73
CA LYS A 123 9.86 20.81 14.89
C LYS A 123 8.53 20.06 15.00
N ARG A 124 7.40 20.76 14.83
CA ARG A 124 6.07 20.15 14.87
C ARG A 124 5.89 19.07 13.79
N LEU A 125 6.24 19.38 12.54
CA LEU A 125 6.14 18.43 11.42
C LEU A 125 6.98 17.17 11.64
N LEU A 126 8.20 17.32 12.20
CA LEU A 126 9.07 16.18 12.49
C LEU A 126 8.52 15.30 13.63
N LEU A 127 7.89 15.89 14.65
CA LEU A 127 7.23 15.15 15.72
C LEU A 127 6.01 14.36 15.23
N GLU A 128 5.19 14.96 14.36
CA GLU A 128 4.06 14.29 13.72
C GLU A 128 4.54 13.12 12.85
N LYS A 129 5.65 13.30 12.10
CA LYS A 129 6.27 12.22 11.32
C LYS A 129 6.79 11.08 12.21
N LEU A 130 7.36 11.39 13.37
CA LEU A 130 7.80 10.38 14.33
C LEU A 130 6.62 9.62 14.96
N GLU A 131 5.53 10.30 15.27
CA GLU A 131 4.31 9.67 15.76
C GLU A 131 3.69 8.72 14.73
N PHE A 132 3.66 9.13 13.46
CA PHE A 132 3.24 8.25 12.37
C PHE A 132 4.10 6.99 12.26
N LEU A 133 5.39 7.09 12.57
CA LEU A 133 6.30 5.95 12.65
C LEU A 133 6.16 5.13 13.95
N GLY A 134 5.14 5.40 14.76
CA GLY A 134 4.83 4.70 16.01
C GLY A 134 5.60 5.19 17.22
N ALA A 135 6.32 6.32 17.12
CA ALA A 135 7.11 6.85 18.23
C ALA A 135 6.27 7.77 19.13
N GLN A 136 6.45 7.70 20.44
CA GLN A 136 5.72 8.58 21.35
C GLN A 136 6.30 10.00 21.33
N GLN A 137 5.52 11.00 20.90
CA GLN A 137 5.97 12.40 20.79
C GLN A 137 6.61 12.95 22.07
N GLN A 138 6.14 12.50 23.24
CA GLN A 138 6.61 12.96 24.54
C GLN A 138 8.11 12.72 24.76
N ALA A 139 8.66 11.65 24.18
CA ALA A 139 10.09 11.33 24.28
C ALA A 139 10.99 12.35 23.56
N PHE A 140 10.42 13.16 22.65
CA PHE A 140 11.16 14.03 21.76
C PHE A 140 10.89 15.53 21.98
N LYS A 141 10.11 15.89 23.00
CA LYS A 141 9.71 17.28 23.28
C LYS A 141 10.89 18.25 23.45
N ASN A 142 12.01 17.77 23.97
CA ASN A 142 13.20 18.59 24.25
C ASN A 142 14.21 18.66 23.08
N PHE A 143 13.94 17.98 21.97
CA PHE A 143 14.86 17.93 20.84
C PHE A 143 14.72 19.18 19.97
N SER A 144 15.83 19.66 19.40
CA SER A 144 15.81 20.70 18.36
C SER A 144 15.31 20.14 17.03
N ALA A 145 14.91 21.01 16.11
CA ALA A 145 14.47 20.56 14.78
C ALA A 145 15.56 19.77 14.03
N SER A 146 16.83 20.16 14.16
CA SER A 146 17.96 19.46 13.53
C SER A 146 18.20 18.06 14.11
N GLN A 147 18.04 17.89 15.43
CA GLN A 147 18.16 16.58 16.07
C GLN A 147 17.02 15.65 15.65
N LEU A 148 15.79 16.17 15.60
CA LEU A 148 14.62 15.40 15.12
C LEU A 148 14.79 14.98 13.66
N GLU A 149 15.33 15.84 12.81
CA GLU A 149 15.59 15.54 11.40
C GLU A 149 16.61 14.41 11.24
N GLY A 150 17.69 14.42 12.04
CA GLY A 150 18.66 13.33 12.08
C GLY A 150 18.02 11.99 12.47
N ILE A 151 17.12 12.00 13.46
CA ILE A 151 16.39 10.80 13.92
C ILE A 151 15.43 10.31 12.85
N VAL A 152 14.59 11.19 12.30
CA VAL A 152 13.65 10.87 11.23
C VAL A 152 14.40 10.30 10.02
N THR A 153 15.50 10.93 9.61
CA THR A 153 16.33 10.46 8.49
C THR A 153 16.91 9.07 8.78
N SER A 154 17.44 8.86 9.98
CA SER A 154 18.01 7.57 10.40
C SER A 154 16.96 6.46 10.43
N LEU A 155 15.78 6.73 10.98
CA LEU A 155 14.65 5.79 11.01
C LEU A 155 14.12 5.51 9.61
N THR A 156 13.97 6.54 8.78
CA THR A 156 13.53 6.38 7.39
C THR A 156 14.53 5.53 6.61
N ASN A 157 15.84 5.73 6.81
CA ASN A 157 16.89 4.91 6.21
C ASN A 157 16.86 3.47 6.73
N LEU A 158 16.61 3.25 8.02
CA LEU A 158 16.48 1.91 8.60
C LEU A 158 15.26 1.18 8.05
N LEU A 159 14.11 1.84 7.98
CA LEU A 159 12.89 1.31 7.39
C LEU A 159 13.10 1.04 5.90
N SER A 160 13.74 1.95 5.17
CA SER A 160 14.12 1.76 3.76
C SER A 160 15.08 0.59 3.58
N ARG A 161 15.99 0.33 4.52
CA ARG A 161 16.88 -0.85 4.49
C ARG A 161 16.11 -2.14 4.77
N HIS A 162 15.10 -2.10 5.65
CA HIS A 162 14.24 -3.24 5.90
C HIS A 162 13.29 -3.54 4.73
N THR A 163 12.74 -2.52 4.07
CA THR A 163 11.92 -2.69 2.85
C THR A 163 12.77 -2.95 1.61
N ALA A 164 14.02 -2.49 1.54
CA ALA A 164 14.96 -2.84 0.47
C ALA A 164 15.51 -4.27 0.58
N LYS A 165 15.34 -4.95 1.73
CA LYS A 165 15.63 -6.38 1.84
C LYS A 165 14.54 -7.24 1.21
N THR A 166 13.36 -6.68 0.95
CA THR A 166 12.48 -7.10 -0.15
C THR A 166 12.82 -6.30 -1.40
N GLY A 167 14.07 -6.34 -1.84
CA GLY A 167 14.45 -5.84 -3.15
C GLY A 167 13.67 -6.66 -4.16
N GLY A 168 12.54 -6.15 -4.64
CA GLY A 168 11.64 -6.86 -5.53
C GLY A 168 12.47 -7.47 -6.65
N ILE A 169 12.53 -8.81 -6.70
CA ILE A 169 13.35 -9.49 -7.68
C ILE A 169 12.79 -9.11 -9.05
N LYS A 170 13.55 -8.35 -9.83
CA LYS A 170 13.12 -7.91 -11.15
C LYS A 170 13.05 -9.12 -12.07
N LEU A 171 11.84 -9.51 -12.47
CA LEU A 171 11.60 -10.51 -13.49
C LEU A 171 11.95 -9.94 -14.86
N SER A 172 12.75 -10.66 -15.66
CA SER A 172 12.98 -10.29 -17.05
C SER A 172 11.72 -10.47 -17.90
N THR A 173 11.69 -9.87 -19.09
CA THR A 173 10.59 -10.07 -20.04
C THR A 173 10.44 -11.54 -20.45
N VAL A 174 11.56 -12.29 -20.51
CA VAL A 174 11.56 -13.74 -20.74
C VAL A 174 10.93 -14.47 -19.56
N ASP A 175 11.29 -14.11 -18.33
CA ASP A 175 10.73 -14.72 -17.13
C ASP A 175 9.21 -14.54 -17.07
N LYS A 176 8.72 -13.33 -17.32
CA LYS A 176 7.28 -13.01 -17.37
C LYS A 176 6.55 -13.89 -18.40
N LYS A 177 7.13 -14.07 -19.60
CA LYS A 177 6.56 -14.94 -20.65
C LYS A 177 6.54 -16.42 -20.25
N VAL A 178 7.60 -16.91 -19.61
CA VAL A 178 7.68 -18.28 -19.11
C VAL A 178 6.68 -18.50 -17.98
N LEU A 179 6.62 -17.61 -16.99
CA LEU A 179 5.66 -17.65 -15.88
C LEU A 179 4.21 -17.63 -16.38
N LYS A 180 3.87 -16.70 -17.29
CA LYS A 180 2.52 -16.62 -17.90
C LYS A 180 2.14 -17.95 -18.53
N SER A 181 3.07 -18.59 -19.26
CA SER A 181 2.81 -19.88 -19.89
C SER A 181 2.68 -21.04 -18.88
N LEU A 182 3.46 -21.03 -17.79
CA LEU A 182 3.37 -22.03 -16.73
C LEU A 182 2.05 -21.90 -15.95
N ILE A 183 1.63 -20.69 -15.60
CA ILE A 183 0.38 -20.42 -14.87
C ILE A 183 -0.82 -20.85 -15.72
N THR A 184 -0.92 -20.39 -16.97
CA THR A 184 -2.05 -20.74 -17.85
C THR A 184 -2.16 -22.24 -18.13
N SER A 185 -1.03 -22.96 -18.17
CA SER A 185 -1.01 -24.41 -18.41
C SER A 185 -1.03 -25.25 -17.14
N LYS A 186 -1.14 -24.64 -15.95
CA LYS A 186 -1.04 -25.32 -14.66
C LYS A 186 0.23 -26.18 -14.54
N GLY A 187 1.33 -25.69 -15.11
CA GLY A 187 2.63 -26.36 -15.10
C GLY A 187 2.81 -27.52 -16.09
N HIS A 188 1.78 -27.89 -16.85
CA HIS A 188 1.82 -29.06 -17.75
C HIS A 188 2.58 -28.82 -19.07
N VAL A 189 2.91 -27.56 -19.40
CA VAL A 189 3.66 -27.26 -20.63
C VAL A 189 5.11 -27.73 -20.52
N SER A 190 5.63 -28.42 -21.54
CA SER A 190 7.03 -28.85 -21.59
C SER A 190 7.97 -27.71 -21.98
N SER A 191 9.23 -27.79 -21.56
CA SER A 191 10.25 -26.79 -21.93
C SER A 191 10.49 -26.74 -23.45
N LEU A 192 10.30 -27.87 -24.16
CA LEU A 192 10.38 -27.93 -25.61
C LEU A 192 9.27 -27.13 -26.29
N LEU A 193 8.03 -27.26 -25.81
CA LEU A 193 6.90 -26.50 -26.34
C LEU A 193 7.06 -25.01 -26.02
N LEU A 194 7.52 -24.66 -24.82
CA LEU A 194 7.85 -23.28 -24.44
C LEU A 194 8.92 -22.67 -25.35
N SER A 195 9.99 -23.42 -25.64
CA SER A 195 11.07 -22.98 -26.54
C SER A 195 10.54 -22.64 -27.93
N LYS A 196 9.76 -23.53 -28.53
CA LYS A 196 9.13 -23.32 -29.84
C LYS A 196 8.17 -22.13 -29.83
N LYS A 197 7.32 -22.02 -28.81
CA LYS A 197 6.29 -20.97 -28.70
C LYS A 197 6.90 -19.57 -28.50
N LEU A 198 7.98 -19.48 -27.72
CA LEU A 198 8.58 -18.20 -27.35
C LEU A 198 9.72 -17.78 -28.29
N GLY A 199 10.20 -18.67 -29.16
CA GLY A 199 11.38 -18.42 -30.00
C GLY A 199 12.67 -18.33 -29.19
N ILE A 200 12.73 -19.00 -28.04
CA ILE A 200 13.86 -18.96 -27.10
C ILE A 200 14.57 -20.31 -27.13
N PRO A 201 15.91 -20.38 -27.14
CA PRO A 201 16.65 -21.64 -27.08
C PRO A 201 16.21 -22.52 -25.90
N LEU A 202 16.14 -23.83 -26.13
CA LEU A 202 15.65 -24.80 -25.13
C LEU A 202 16.42 -24.72 -23.81
N THR A 203 17.75 -24.64 -23.88
CA THR A 203 18.64 -24.55 -22.71
C THR A 203 18.37 -23.28 -21.89
N THR A 204 18.10 -22.16 -22.56
CA THR A 204 17.70 -20.90 -21.94
C THR A 204 16.36 -21.06 -21.21
N VAL A 205 15.33 -21.62 -21.86
CA VAL A 205 14.02 -21.88 -21.23
C VAL A 205 14.15 -22.79 -20.01
N GLN A 206 14.94 -23.86 -20.11
CA GLN A 206 15.18 -24.78 -18.99
C GLN A 206 15.83 -24.06 -17.80
N ARG A 207 16.83 -23.19 -18.05
CA ARG A 207 17.48 -22.39 -17.00
C ARG A 207 16.50 -21.43 -16.33
N HIS A 208 15.72 -20.69 -17.12
CA HIS A 208 14.70 -19.77 -16.60
C HIS A 208 13.65 -20.52 -15.79
N ARG A 209 13.08 -21.59 -16.35
CA ARG A 209 12.10 -22.44 -15.67
C ARG A 209 12.64 -22.93 -14.33
N LYS A 210 13.81 -23.56 -14.28
CA LYS A 210 14.40 -24.06 -13.02
C LYS A 210 14.54 -22.97 -11.96
N ARG A 211 14.95 -21.77 -12.36
CA ARG A 211 15.06 -20.62 -11.44
C ARG A 211 13.68 -20.17 -10.96
N LEU A 212 12.72 -20.02 -11.87
CA LEU A 212 11.36 -19.57 -11.58
C LEU A 212 10.62 -20.55 -10.67
N GLU A 213 10.76 -21.84 -10.94
CA GLU A 213 10.23 -22.93 -10.14
C GLU A 213 10.82 -22.97 -8.73
N LYS A 214 12.05 -22.48 -8.55
CA LYS A 214 12.72 -22.42 -7.26
C LYS A 214 12.39 -21.15 -6.47
N GLU A 215 12.29 -20.01 -7.15
CA GLU A 215 12.25 -18.69 -6.51
C GLU A 215 10.82 -18.09 -6.45
N PHE A 216 9.91 -18.48 -7.35
CA PHE A 216 8.62 -17.81 -7.54
C PHE A 216 7.40 -18.73 -7.58
N LEU A 217 7.58 -20.04 -7.70
CA LEU A 217 6.47 -20.99 -7.79
C LEU A 217 6.56 -22.00 -6.66
N GLU A 218 5.41 -22.37 -6.12
CA GLU A 218 5.25 -23.49 -5.21
C GLU A 218 4.54 -24.63 -5.94
N TYR A 219 5.06 -25.84 -5.80
CA TYR A 219 4.44 -27.06 -6.33
C TYR A 219 3.66 -27.75 -5.21
N SER A 220 2.36 -27.92 -5.41
CA SER A 220 1.53 -28.78 -4.55
C SER A 220 0.89 -29.90 -5.36
N TYR A 221 1.02 -31.12 -4.84
CA TYR A 221 0.27 -32.28 -5.34
C TYR A 221 -0.93 -32.47 -4.42
N ASN A 222 -2.13 -32.31 -4.99
CA ASN A 222 -3.36 -32.47 -4.23
C ASN A 222 -4.01 -33.80 -4.60
N LEU A 223 -4.29 -34.62 -3.59
CA LEU A 223 -5.02 -35.87 -3.78
C LEU A 223 -6.48 -35.57 -4.15
N LYS A 224 -7.02 -36.24 -5.17
CA LYS A 224 -8.45 -36.20 -5.47
C LYS A 224 -9.22 -37.08 -4.49
N VAL A 225 -9.37 -36.61 -3.25
CA VAL A 225 -9.95 -37.37 -2.12
C VAL A 225 -11.34 -37.96 -2.43
N ALA A 226 -12.14 -37.29 -3.27
CA ALA A 226 -13.44 -37.78 -3.72
C ALA A 226 -13.36 -39.15 -4.44
N LYS A 227 -12.25 -39.47 -5.10
CA LYS A 227 -12.05 -40.78 -5.73
C LYS A 227 -11.92 -41.93 -4.71
N PHE A 228 -11.66 -41.60 -3.46
CA PHE A 228 -11.53 -42.54 -2.35
C PHE A 228 -12.78 -42.53 -1.45
N GLY A 229 -13.88 -41.90 -1.90
CA GLY A 229 -15.08 -41.73 -1.09
C GLY A 229 -14.90 -40.76 0.09
N LEU A 230 -13.84 -39.95 0.08
CA LEU A 230 -13.52 -38.97 1.10
C LEU A 230 -13.95 -37.57 0.67
N ARG A 231 -14.32 -36.75 1.65
CA ARG A 231 -14.81 -35.38 1.53
C ARG A 231 -13.89 -34.43 2.30
N ASN A 232 -13.92 -33.15 1.96
CA ASN A 232 -13.15 -32.11 2.65
C ASN A 232 -14.08 -31.15 3.38
N ALA A 233 -13.73 -30.75 4.59
CA ALA A 233 -14.38 -29.64 5.29
C ALA A 233 -13.33 -28.67 5.84
N ASP A 234 -13.72 -27.41 5.96
CA ASP A 234 -13.01 -26.43 6.75
C ASP A 234 -13.72 -26.29 8.11
N ILE A 235 -12.98 -26.49 9.18
CA ILE A 235 -13.39 -26.26 10.55
C ILE A 235 -12.88 -24.88 10.95
N LEU A 236 -13.79 -24.02 11.38
CA LEU A 236 -13.55 -22.63 11.73
C LEU A 236 -13.69 -22.52 13.25
N ILE A 237 -12.65 -22.03 13.91
CA ILE A 237 -12.49 -22.16 15.36
C ILE A 237 -12.28 -20.78 15.97
N HIS A 238 -13.12 -20.45 16.93
CA HIS A 238 -12.95 -19.34 17.86
C HIS A 238 -12.20 -19.81 19.11
N ILE A 239 -11.20 -19.07 19.55
CA ILE A 239 -10.42 -19.35 20.75
C ILE A 239 -10.93 -18.45 21.87
N LYS A 240 -11.54 -19.07 22.90
CA LYS A 240 -12.05 -18.33 24.06
C LYS A 240 -10.96 -17.97 25.07
N SER A 241 -9.91 -18.79 25.15
CA SER A 241 -8.84 -18.66 26.13
C SER A 241 -7.59 -19.45 25.71
N GLY A 242 -6.44 -19.12 26.27
CA GLY A 242 -5.18 -19.78 25.94
C GLY A 242 -4.47 -19.17 24.72
N THR A 243 -3.40 -19.84 24.27
CA THR A 243 -2.60 -19.37 23.13
C THR A 243 -3.01 -20.10 21.85
N MET A 244 -3.21 -19.33 20.78
CA MET A 244 -3.61 -19.83 19.46
C MET A 244 -2.69 -20.93 18.96
N GLU A 245 -1.40 -20.79 19.22
CA GLU A 245 -0.34 -21.70 18.84
C GLU A 245 -0.55 -23.10 19.46
N LYS A 246 -0.94 -23.16 20.74
CA LYS A 246 -1.18 -24.45 21.43
C LYS A 246 -2.40 -25.18 20.86
N VAL A 247 -3.47 -24.44 20.58
CA VAL A 247 -4.67 -25.02 19.95
C VAL A 247 -4.33 -25.52 18.54
N ALA A 248 -3.55 -24.75 17.77
CA ALA A 248 -3.10 -25.16 16.44
C ALA A 248 -2.22 -26.42 16.47
N GLU A 249 -1.27 -26.52 17.41
CA GLU A 249 -0.44 -27.71 17.61
C GLU A 249 -1.30 -28.94 17.92
N ARG A 250 -2.26 -28.81 18.85
CA ARG A 250 -3.20 -29.91 19.19
C ARG A 250 -4.07 -30.34 18.03
N LEU A 251 -4.51 -29.41 17.18
CA LEU A 251 -5.26 -29.74 15.98
C LEU A 251 -4.43 -30.57 14.99
N LEU A 252 -3.15 -30.23 14.81
CA LEU A 252 -2.25 -30.95 13.91
C LEU A 252 -1.94 -32.38 14.37
N GLU A 253 -2.15 -32.71 15.65
CA GLU A 253 -2.03 -34.08 16.18
C GLU A 253 -3.21 -34.99 15.77
N LEU A 254 -4.30 -34.45 15.22
CA LEU A 254 -5.48 -35.22 14.84
C LEU A 254 -5.36 -35.80 13.42
N ASP A 255 -5.52 -37.12 13.27
CA ASP A 255 -5.32 -37.92 12.03
C ASP A 255 -6.07 -37.44 10.77
N ARG A 256 -7.07 -36.57 10.93
CA ARG A 256 -7.91 -36.06 9.83
C ARG A 256 -7.58 -34.64 9.42
N VAL A 257 -6.69 -33.95 10.14
CA VAL A 257 -6.30 -32.57 9.84
C VAL A 257 -5.24 -32.56 8.75
N VAL A 258 -5.57 -31.89 7.64
CA VAL A 258 -4.68 -31.68 6.49
C VAL A 258 -3.80 -30.45 6.71
N SER A 259 -4.35 -29.40 7.30
CA SER A 259 -3.64 -28.16 7.55
C SER A 259 -4.37 -27.31 8.58
N VAL A 260 -3.63 -26.51 9.35
CA VAL A 260 -4.17 -25.47 10.23
C VAL A 260 -3.61 -24.12 9.78
N SER A 261 -4.42 -23.08 9.78
CA SER A 261 -4.02 -21.73 9.41
C SER A 261 -4.68 -20.71 10.31
N ARG A 262 -3.96 -19.62 10.59
CA ARG A 262 -4.55 -18.46 11.27
C ARG A 262 -5.53 -17.77 10.33
N ALA A 263 -6.69 -17.42 10.86
CA ALA A 263 -7.68 -16.60 10.18
C ALA A 263 -7.56 -15.14 10.63
N ILE A 264 -7.78 -14.21 9.70
CA ILE A 264 -7.86 -12.78 9.97
C ILE A 264 -9.07 -12.26 9.18
N GLY A 265 -10.00 -11.58 9.85
CA GLY A 265 -11.24 -11.09 9.23
C GLY A 265 -12.24 -10.54 10.23
N THR A 266 -13.47 -10.26 9.78
CA THR A 266 -14.58 -9.69 10.58
C THR A 266 -15.35 -10.69 11.44
N SER A 267 -14.96 -11.96 11.41
CA SER A 267 -15.56 -13.01 12.23
C SER A 267 -14.68 -13.26 13.45
N ASN A 268 -15.28 -13.72 14.55
CA ASN A 268 -14.56 -14.23 15.73
C ASN A 268 -13.87 -15.58 15.43
N ILE A 269 -13.32 -15.77 14.22
CA ILE A 269 -12.62 -16.97 13.82
C ILE A 269 -11.13 -16.67 13.90
N ASP A 270 -10.45 -17.41 14.77
CA ASP A 270 -9.01 -17.29 15.00
C ASP A 270 -8.22 -18.30 14.17
N LEU A 271 -8.77 -19.51 14.00
CA LEU A 271 -8.13 -20.62 13.30
C LEU A 271 -9.08 -21.25 12.27
N ARG A 272 -8.48 -21.73 11.17
CA ARG A 272 -9.10 -22.60 10.18
C ARG A 272 -8.30 -23.90 10.12
N ALA A 273 -8.96 -25.03 10.36
CA ALA A 273 -8.40 -26.36 10.13
C ALA A 273 -9.10 -27.00 8.92
N ARG A 274 -8.34 -27.43 7.92
CA ARG A 274 -8.87 -28.24 6.81
C ARG A 274 -8.79 -29.70 7.18
N ILE A 275 -9.88 -30.44 6.99
CA ILE A 275 -9.96 -31.86 7.32
C ILE A 275 -10.45 -32.71 6.15
N ILE A 276 -10.13 -34.00 6.21
CA ILE A 276 -10.71 -35.05 5.37
C ILE A 276 -11.58 -36.00 6.20
N PHE A 277 -12.73 -36.39 5.69
CA PHE A 277 -13.66 -37.29 6.38
C PHE A 277 -14.47 -38.12 5.38
N GLN A 278 -15.02 -39.24 5.81
CA GLN A 278 -15.78 -40.18 4.98
C GLN A 278 -17.27 -39.88 5.00
N ASP A 279 -17.83 -39.64 6.19
CA ASP A 279 -19.28 -39.45 6.39
C ASP A 279 -19.61 -38.41 7.47
N ASN A 280 -20.89 -38.06 7.57
CA ASN A 280 -21.35 -37.04 8.50
C ASN A 280 -21.18 -37.45 9.98
N LEU A 281 -21.13 -38.75 10.29
CA LEU A 281 -20.90 -39.24 11.64
C LEU A 281 -19.45 -39.02 12.05
N GLU A 282 -18.50 -39.28 11.15
CA GLU A 282 -17.08 -38.97 11.37
C GLU A 282 -16.85 -37.47 11.54
N LEU A 283 -17.48 -36.64 10.70
CA LEU A 283 -17.42 -35.18 10.84
C LEU A 283 -17.95 -34.70 12.20
N SER A 284 -19.12 -35.20 12.62
CA SER A 284 -19.70 -34.85 13.91
C SER A 284 -18.79 -35.25 15.07
N LYS A 285 -18.23 -36.47 15.05
CA LYS A 285 -17.26 -36.92 16.06
C LYS A 285 -15.99 -36.06 16.06
N PHE A 286 -15.53 -35.63 14.88
CA PHE A 286 -14.37 -34.76 14.75
C PHE A 286 -14.63 -33.38 15.38
N ILE A 287 -15.80 -32.79 15.12
CA ILE A 287 -16.19 -31.50 15.72
C ILE A 287 -16.21 -31.58 17.25
N GLU A 288 -16.76 -32.66 17.81
CA GLU A 288 -16.77 -32.87 19.27
C GLU A 288 -15.34 -33.02 19.84
N LYS A 289 -14.44 -33.71 19.13
CA LYS A 289 -13.01 -33.75 19.52
C LYS A 289 -12.37 -32.37 19.53
N VAL A 290 -12.66 -31.53 18.53
CA VAL A 290 -12.14 -30.15 18.47
C VAL A 290 -12.69 -29.31 19.63
N ARG A 291 -13.99 -29.42 19.93
CA ARG A 291 -14.63 -28.72 21.07
C ARG A 291 -14.04 -29.11 22.42
N ALA A 292 -13.53 -30.34 22.55
CA ALA A 292 -12.89 -30.82 23.76
C ALA A 292 -11.45 -30.30 23.96
N ILE A 293 -10.85 -29.66 22.96
CA ILE A 293 -9.51 -29.04 23.10
C ILE A 293 -9.64 -27.82 24.02
N ASP A 294 -8.80 -27.77 25.06
CA ASP A 294 -8.79 -26.64 25.98
C ASP A 294 -8.47 -25.33 25.24
N GLY A 295 -9.19 -24.27 25.60
CA GLY A 295 -9.13 -22.98 24.91
C GLY A 295 -10.03 -22.82 23.69
N VAL A 296 -10.60 -23.91 23.15
CA VAL A 296 -11.60 -23.81 22.07
C VAL A 296 -12.93 -23.30 22.63
N GLY A 297 -13.48 -22.30 21.96
CA GLY A 297 -14.78 -21.70 22.23
C GLY A 297 -15.85 -22.23 21.29
N GLU A 298 -16.02 -21.55 20.16
CA GLU A 298 -17.00 -21.90 19.15
C GLU A 298 -16.34 -22.63 17.98
N VAL A 299 -17.06 -23.61 17.42
CA VAL A 299 -16.63 -24.37 16.25
C VAL A 299 -17.75 -24.33 15.22
N MET A 300 -17.44 -23.73 14.08
CA MET A 300 -18.26 -23.77 12.88
C MET A 300 -17.58 -24.66 11.84
N TRP A 301 -18.32 -25.15 10.85
CA TRP A 301 -17.74 -25.91 9.76
C TRP A 301 -18.42 -25.56 8.45
N MET A 302 -17.67 -25.73 7.36
CA MET A 302 -18.18 -25.59 6.02
C MET A 302 -17.60 -26.67 5.12
N GLU A 303 -18.43 -27.19 4.24
CA GLU A 303 -18.00 -28.11 3.19
C GLU A 303 -18.19 -27.47 1.82
N SER A 304 -17.18 -27.62 0.98
CA SER A 304 -17.28 -27.23 -0.43
C SER A 304 -17.87 -28.39 -1.24
N ILE A 305 -19.14 -28.28 -1.60
CA ILE A 305 -19.85 -29.30 -2.40
C ILE A 305 -19.32 -29.32 -3.84
N GLN A 306 -19.10 -28.14 -4.43
CA GLN A 306 -18.65 -28.01 -5.80
C GLN A 306 -17.80 -26.75 -5.99
N GLN A 307 -16.65 -26.90 -6.64
CA GLN A 307 -15.88 -25.75 -7.13
C GLN A 307 -16.50 -25.26 -8.45
N MET A 308 -16.99 -24.02 -8.47
CA MET A 308 -17.65 -23.43 -9.64
C MET A 308 -16.67 -22.90 -10.69
N GLY A 309 -15.40 -22.66 -10.32
CA GLY A 309 -14.38 -22.20 -11.25
C GLY A 309 -13.04 -21.88 -10.59
N SER A 310 -12.06 -21.53 -11.41
CA SER A 310 -10.76 -20.98 -11.01
C SER A 310 -10.42 -19.82 -11.93
N ASN A 311 -9.93 -18.70 -11.38
CA ASN A 311 -9.55 -17.53 -12.16
C ASN A 311 -8.06 -17.20 -11.95
N ASP A 312 -7.26 -17.45 -12.98
CA ASP A 312 -5.81 -17.20 -12.94
C ASP A 312 -5.46 -15.75 -13.32
N LEU A 313 -6.43 -14.94 -13.79
CA LEU A 313 -6.21 -13.56 -14.25
C LEU A 313 -5.52 -12.66 -13.22
N PRO A 314 -5.85 -12.70 -11.90
CA PRO A 314 -5.15 -11.87 -10.92
C PRO A 314 -3.63 -12.12 -10.92
N PHE A 315 -3.19 -13.38 -11.03
CA PHE A 315 -1.77 -13.71 -11.10
C PHE A 315 -1.13 -13.23 -12.41
N LEU A 316 -1.86 -13.28 -13.51
CA LEU A 316 -1.36 -12.81 -14.80
C LEU A 316 -1.17 -11.29 -14.84
N ARG A 317 -2.02 -10.52 -14.16
CA ARG A 317 -1.90 -9.06 -14.07
C ARG A 317 -0.62 -8.62 -13.35
N ILE A 318 -0.19 -9.36 -12.33
CA ILE A 318 1.09 -9.10 -11.63
C ILE A 318 2.30 -9.17 -12.58
N LEU A 319 2.16 -9.89 -13.70
CA LEU A 319 3.24 -10.03 -14.69
C LEU A 319 3.20 -8.96 -15.79
N GLU A 320 2.15 -8.14 -15.85
CA GLU A 320 1.94 -7.13 -16.89
C GLU A 320 2.56 -5.77 -16.53
N ASP A 321 2.73 -5.48 -15.23
CA ASP A 321 3.47 -4.33 -14.67
C ASP A 321 4.97 -4.62 -14.59
#